data_AF-A0A6C0LXY0-F1
#
_entry.id   AF-A0A6C0LXY0-F1
#
_cell.length_a   1.000
_cell.length_b   1.000
_cell.length_c   1.000
_cell.angle_alpha   90.00
_cell.angle_beta   90.00
_cell.angle_gamma   90.00
#
_symmetry.space_group_name_H-M   'P 1'
#
loop_
_entity.id
_entity.type
_entity.pdbx_description
1 polymer ?
#
loop_
_entity_poly.entity_id
_entity_poly.type
_entity_poly.pdbx_seq_one_letter_code
_entity_poly.pdbx_strand_id
1 'polypeptide(L)'
;MATPFKTDPIAPPLTDVETRAAVPVLVDVYPKTIRSNIDPPIHGQQVANISLMLFDGVKNGVSGFLKVRGVWPDVDNATAKASSIIREVDSLNMVHLIPVGHWVPITERKEFTKDTIDVGSEQDVIQLNDEATKKKQAEDARKIREIREAEERVKDEKTDPNYDKNGIDYYTMKRVTQKEVTTRVKQVEDQLRMMKKSLDEVSKEIHSLNKKHPTYRDLWVDHYNEARRKSGIAEYKEEDDE
;
A
#
# COMPACT_ATOMS: atom_id res chain seq x y z
N MET A 1 -2.35 36.88 -13.06
CA MET A 1 -2.63 36.50 -11.66
C MET A 1 -3.76 37.40 -11.18
N ALA A 2 -4.94 36.83 -10.89
CA ALA A 2 -6.03 37.60 -10.31
C ALA A 2 -5.69 37.95 -8.85
N THR A 3 -5.86 39.21 -8.48
CA THR A 3 -5.69 39.69 -7.11
C THR A 3 -6.69 38.97 -6.19
N PRO A 4 -6.28 38.48 -5.01
CA PRO A 4 -7.19 37.80 -4.09
C PRO A 4 -8.29 38.76 -3.64
N PHE A 5 -9.55 38.32 -3.78
CA PHE A 5 -10.73 39.09 -3.40
C PHE A 5 -10.72 39.31 -1.88
N LYS A 6 -10.67 40.57 -1.44
CA LYS A 6 -10.61 40.95 -0.03
C LYS A 6 -12.04 41.16 0.48
N THR A 7 -12.59 40.19 1.21
CA THR A 7 -13.92 40.32 1.82
C THR A 7 -13.81 41.11 3.12
N ASP A 8 -14.67 42.13 3.29
CA ASP A 8 -14.81 42.86 4.53
C ASP A 8 -15.80 42.12 5.44
N PRO A 9 -15.37 41.57 6.59
CA PRO A 9 -16.23 40.77 7.46
C PRO A 9 -17.29 41.60 8.22
N ILE A 10 -17.24 42.94 8.16
CA ILE A 10 -18.15 43.85 8.87
C ILE A 10 -19.24 44.39 7.93
N ALA A 11 -19.14 44.15 6.63
CA ALA A 11 -20.12 44.67 5.66
C ALA A 11 -21.52 44.08 5.90
N PRO A 12 -22.59 44.91 5.81
CA PRO A 12 -23.97 44.43 5.90
C PRO A 12 -24.29 43.47 4.74
N PRO A 13 -25.23 42.52 4.94
CA PRO A 13 -25.65 41.61 3.88
C PRO A 13 -26.24 42.38 2.70
N LEU A 14 -25.96 41.91 1.48
CA LEU A 14 -26.51 42.51 0.26
C LEU A 14 -28.05 42.44 0.29
N THR A 15 -28.69 43.50 -0.18
CA THR A 15 -30.14 43.50 -0.40
C THR A 15 -30.52 42.56 -1.57
N ASP A 16 -31.80 42.21 -1.69
CA ASP A 16 -32.27 41.33 -2.78
C ASP A 16 -32.00 41.93 -4.17
N VAL A 17 -32.04 43.25 -4.28
CA VAL A 17 -31.77 43.99 -5.52
C VAL A 17 -30.28 43.92 -5.86
N GLU A 18 -29.41 44.15 -4.88
CA GLU A 18 -27.96 44.08 -5.04
C GLU A 18 -27.49 42.65 -5.30
N THR A 19 -28.10 41.67 -4.64
CA THR A 19 -27.84 40.25 -4.85
C THR A 19 -28.16 39.86 -6.30
N ARG A 20 -29.33 40.25 -6.79
CA ARG A 20 -29.74 39.95 -8.19
C ARG A 20 -28.84 40.64 -9.22
N ALA A 21 -28.33 41.84 -8.91
CA ALA A 21 -27.39 42.56 -9.74
C ALA A 21 -25.96 41.99 -9.70
N ALA A 22 -25.53 41.44 -8.56
CA ALA A 22 -24.19 40.89 -8.38
C ALA A 22 -24.01 39.49 -9.00
N VAL A 23 -25.07 38.68 -9.06
CA VAL A 23 -25.05 37.32 -9.66
C VAL A 23 -24.40 37.29 -11.05
N PRO A 24 -24.80 38.08 -12.07
CA PRO A 24 -24.19 38.00 -13.40
C PRO A 24 -22.73 38.47 -13.45
N VAL A 25 -22.27 39.27 -12.47
CA VAL A 25 -20.88 39.76 -12.38
C VAL A 25 -19.98 38.77 -11.65
N LEU A 26 -20.54 38.04 -10.66
CA LEU A 26 -19.83 37.02 -9.87
C LEU A 26 -19.86 35.63 -10.50
N VAL A 27 -20.78 35.37 -11.44
CA VAL A 27 -20.75 34.16 -12.25
C VAL A 27 -19.59 34.30 -13.24
N ASP A 28 -18.43 33.82 -12.82
CA ASP A 28 -17.28 33.64 -13.69
C ASP A 28 -17.68 32.59 -14.74
N VAL A 29 -18.06 33.05 -15.93
CA VAL A 29 -18.35 32.17 -17.06
C VAL A 29 -17.00 31.66 -17.53
N TYR A 30 -16.54 30.56 -16.93
CA TYR A 30 -15.36 29.85 -17.42
C TYR A 30 -15.56 29.64 -18.92
N PRO A 31 -14.60 30.08 -19.77
CA PRO A 31 -14.71 29.88 -21.19
C PRO A 31 -14.98 28.40 -21.41
N LYS A 32 -16.04 28.09 -22.17
CA LYS A 32 -16.33 26.71 -22.58
C LYS A 32 -15.16 26.26 -23.44
N THR A 33 -14.12 25.74 -22.80
CA THR A 33 -13.03 25.09 -23.49
C THR A 33 -13.68 23.94 -24.26
N ILE A 34 -13.37 23.84 -25.54
CA ILE A 34 -13.75 22.68 -26.34
C ILE A 34 -13.25 21.47 -25.57
N ARG A 35 -14.18 20.69 -25.00
CA ARG A 35 -13.84 19.48 -24.25
C ARG A 35 -13.39 18.47 -25.29
N SER A 36 -12.09 18.49 -25.57
CA SER A 36 -11.46 17.34 -26.19
C SER A 36 -11.61 16.17 -25.22
N ASN A 37 -11.84 14.97 -25.75
CA ASN A 37 -11.80 13.73 -24.96
C ASN A 37 -10.37 13.34 -24.57
N ILE A 38 -9.41 14.24 -24.79
CA ILE A 38 -7.98 14.07 -24.53
C ILE A 38 -7.53 15.26 -23.68
N ASP A 39 -6.94 14.97 -22.54
CA ASP A 39 -6.36 15.97 -21.65
C ASP A 39 -5.09 16.59 -22.25
N PRO A 40 -4.75 17.84 -21.89
CA PRO A 40 -3.47 18.43 -22.29
C PRO A 40 -2.28 17.57 -21.85
N PRO A 41 -1.28 17.34 -22.71
CA PRO A 41 -0.15 16.49 -22.38
C PRO A 41 0.69 17.10 -21.25
N ILE A 42 1.01 16.29 -20.25
CA ILE A 42 1.93 16.67 -19.16
C ILE A 42 3.35 16.31 -19.60
N HIS A 43 4.27 17.27 -19.49
CA HIS A 43 5.66 17.04 -19.87
C HIS A 43 6.28 15.92 -19.01
N GLY A 44 6.93 14.96 -19.67
CA GLY A 44 7.52 13.80 -19.01
C GLY A 44 6.53 12.69 -18.63
N GLN A 45 5.23 12.85 -18.90
CA GLN A 45 4.19 11.89 -18.56
C GLN A 45 3.31 11.60 -19.78
N GLN A 46 3.82 10.79 -20.70
CA GLN A 46 3.14 10.47 -21.95
C GLN A 46 2.52 9.07 -21.92
N VAL A 47 3.16 8.11 -21.26
CA VAL A 47 2.75 6.70 -21.24
C VAL A 47 2.73 6.17 -19.82
N ALA A 48 1.63 5.53 -19.42
CA ALA A 48 1.51 4.88 -18.12
C ALA A 48 1.51 3.36 -18.25
N ASN A 49 2.22 2.70 -17.35
CA ASN A 49 2.16 1.26 -17.16
C ASN A 49 1.06 0.96 -16.16
N ILE A 50 0.08 0.15 -16.53
CA ILE A 50 -1.00 -0.27 -15.65
C ILE A 50 -1.11 -1.80 -15.59
N SER A 51 -1.49 -2.32 -14.44
CA SER A 51 -1.92 -3.71 -14.29
C SER A 51 -3.41 -3.73 -13.96
N LEU A 52 -4.13 -4.64 -14.58
CA LEU A 52 -5.56 -4.86 -14.35
C LEU A 52 -5.76 -6.23 -13.72
N MET A 53 -6.65 -6.30 -12.73
CA MET A 53 -7.16 -7.54 -12.17
C MET A 53 -8.68 -7.45 -12.19
N LEU A 54 -9.32 -8.07 -13.16
CA LEU A 54 -10.78 -8.10 -13.26
C LEU A 54 -11.33 -9.33 -12.54
N PHE A 55 -12.55 -9.23 -12.05
CA PHE A 55 -13.25 -10.34 -11.43
C PHE A 55 -14.31 -10.90 -12.37
N ASP A 56 -14.56 -12.21 -12.24
CA ASP A 56 -15.74 -12.85 -12.82
C ASP A 56 -16.99 -12.33 -12.09
N GLY A 57 -17.51 -11.21 -12.57
CA GLY A 57 -18.67 -10.51 -12.00
C GLY A 57 -18.31 -9.46 -10.95
N VAL A 58 -19.35 -8.85 -10.39
CA VAL A 58 -19.20 -7.76 -9.40
C VAL A 58 -19.19 -8.36 -7.99
N LYS A 59 -18.07 -8.23 -7.29
CA LYS A 59 -17.93 -8.64 -5.88
C LYS A 59 -18.07 -7.42 -5.00
N ASN A 60 -19.12 -7.36 -4.19
CA ASN A 60 -19.39 -6.22 -3.29
C ASN A 60 -19.41 -4.84 -3.98
N GLY A 61 -19.95 -4.77 -5.21
CA GLY A 61 -19.96 -3.53 -6.00
C GLY A 61 -18.63 -3.22 -6.73
N VAL A 62 -17.62 -4.09 -6.62
CA VAL A 62 -16.31 -3.91 -7.24
C VAL A 62 -16.12 -4.96 -8.36
N SER A 63 -15.88 -4.50 -9.59
CA SER A 63 -15.65 -5.37 -10.77
C SER A 63 -14.19 -5.77 -10.96
N GLY A 64 -13.27 -5.15 -10.23
CA GLY A 64 -11.84 -5.41 -10.34
C GLY A 64 -11.00 -4.30 -9.73
N PHE A 65 -9.69 -4.45 -9.87
CA PHE A 65 -8.69 -3.51 -9.42
C PHE A 65 -7.81 -3.04 -10.57
N LEU A 66 -7.47 -1.76 -10.56
CA LEU A 66 -6.49 -1.15 -11.45
C LEU A 66 -5.33 -0.66 -10.61
N LYS A 67 -4.11 -1.00 -11.02
CA LYS A 67 -2.89 -0.54 -10.37
C LYS A 67 -2.00 0.19 -11.36
N VAL A 68 -1.74 1.47 -11.10
CA VAL A 68 -0.73 2.25 -11.84
C VAL A 68 0.65 1.84 -11.35
N ARG A 69 1.51 1.42 -12.27
CA ARG A 69 2.85 0.90 -12.00
C ARG A 69 3.96 1.92 -12.28
N GLY A 70 3.65 2.98 -13.01
CA GLY A 70 4.57 4.07 -13.33
C GLY A 70 4.08 4.87 -14.52
N VAL A 71 4.61 6.07 -14.68
CA VAL A 71 4.32 6.97 -15.80
C VAL A 71 5.66 7.46 -16.36
N TRP A 72 5.78 7.47 -17.68
CA TRP A 72 7.04 7.62 -18.39
C TRP A 72 6.93 8.62 -19.54
N PRO A 73 8.05 9.26 -19.92
CA PRO A 73 8.10 10.26 -20.99
C PRO A 73 7.87 9.68 -22.40
N ASP A 74 8.19 8.40 -22.61
CA ASP A 74 8.14 7.74 -23.91
C ASP A 74 7.83 6.25 -23.76
N VAL A 75 7.45 5.63 -24.89
CA VAL A 75 7.04 4.22 -24.98
C VAL A 75 8.22 3.29 -24.71
N ASP A 76 9.43 3.64 -25.12
CA ASP A 76 10.62 2.78 -24.95
C ASP A 76 10.99 2.63 -23.47
N ASN A 77 11.00 3.76 -22.74
CA ASN A 77 11.19 3.78 -21.30
C ASN A 77 10.06 3.03 -20.56
N ALA A 78 8.81 3.22 -20.99
CA ALA A 78 7.68 2.49 -20.44
C ALA A 78 7.82 0.98 -20.63
N THR A 79 8.27 0.55 -21.81
CA THR A 79 8.49 -0.85 -22.20
C THR A 79 9.63 -1.50 -21.41
N ALA A 80 10.76 -0.79 -21.29
CA ALA A 80 11.90 -1.26 -20.50
C ALA A 80 11.52 -1.43 -19.02
N LYS A 81 10.75 -0.49 -18.48
CA LYS A 81 10.27 -0.55 -17.09
C LYS A 81 9.19 -1.58 -16.88
N ALA A 82 8.27 -1.78 -17.83
CA ALA A 82 7.31 -2.87 -17.78
C ALA A 82 8.03 -4.22 -17.71
N SER A 83 9.07 -4.41 -18.52
CA SER A 83 9.88 -5.64 -18.52
C SER A 83 10.57 -5.89 -17.19
N SER A 84 11.15 -4.85 -16.56
CA SER A 84 11.76 -4.95 -15.22
C SER A 84 10.71 -5.27 -14.16
N ILE A 85 9.53 -4.64 -14.21
CA ILE A 85 8.43 -4.90 -13.26
C ILE A 85 7.96 -6.35 -13.33
N ILE A 86 7.80 -6.89 -14.54
CA ILE A 86 7.40 -8.30 -14.75
C ILE A 86 8.46 -9.25 -14.17
N ARG A 87 9.75 -8.95 -14.36
CA ARG A 87 10.86 -9.81 -13.93
C ARG A 87 11.13 -9.75 -12.43
N GLU A 88 11.02 -8.57 -11.82
CA GLU A 88 11.52 -8.31 -10.47
C GLU A 88 10.42 -8.20 -9.41
N VAL A 89 9.22 -7.75 -9.80
CA VAL A 89 8.18 -7.35 -8.84
C VAL A 89 6.93 -8.22 -8.95
N ASP A 90 6.42 -8.44 -10.16
CA ASP A 90 5.13 -9.09 -10.36
C ASP A 90 5.06 -9.79 -11.72
N SER A 91 5.30 -11.10 -11.72
CA SER A 91 5.28 -11.93 -12.92
C SER A 91 3.90 -12.48 -13.28
N LEU A 92 2.89 -12.24 -12.44
CA LEU A 92 1.56 -12.84 -12.61
C LEU A 92 0.62 -11.93 -13.39
N ASN A 93 0.76 -10.62 -13.23
CA ASN A 93 -0.15 -9.67 -13.85
C ASN A 93 0.45 -9.07 -15.13
N MET A 94 -0.35 -9.01 -16.20
CA MET A 94 0.02 -8.29 -17.42
C MET A 94 0.21 -6.80 -17.13
N VAL A 95 1.16 -6.20 -17.85
CA VAL A 95 1.41 -4.75 -17.81
C VAL A 95 1.00 -4.16 -19.15
N HIS A 96 -0.02 -3.30 -19.13
CA HIS A 96 -0.52 -2.59 -20.30
C HIS A 96 0.12 -1.21 -20.37
N LEU A 97 0.49 -0.79 -21.58
CA LEU A 97 0.97 0.56 -21.86
C LEU A 97 -0.21 1.38 -22.38
N ILE A 98 -0.57 2.43 -21.64
CA ILE A 98 -1.66 3.32 -21.99
C ILE A 98 -1.18 4.77 -22.16
N PRO A 99 -1.69 5.52 -23.14
CA PRO A 99 -1.39 6.95 -23.25
C PRO A 99 -2.06 7.72 -22.12
N VAL A 100 -1.32 8.65 -21.49
CA VAL A 100 -1.85 9.52 -20.43
C VAL A 100 -2.86 10.50 -21.03
N GLY A 101 -3.91 10.82 -20.28
CA GLY A 101 -4.93 11.79 -20.70
C GLY A 101 -5.92 11.27 -21.74
N HIS A 102 -5.92 9.98 -22.04
CA HIS A 102 -6.86 9.35 -22.97
C HIS A 102 -7.79 8.39 -22.23
N TRP A 103 -9.03 8.30 -22.70
CA TRP A 103 -9.95 7.24 -22.26
C TRP A 103 -9.50 5.90 -22.82
N VAL A 104 -9.31 4.92 -21.93
CA VAL A 104 -8.97 3.54 -22.31
C VAL A 104 -10.00 2.60 -21.69
N PRO A 105 -10.57 1.66 -22.47
CA PRO A 105 -11.51 0.69 -21.93
C PRO A 105 -10.82 -0.27 -20.95
N ILE A 106 -11.49 -0.58 -19.84
CA ILE A 106 -11.03 -1.59 -18.89
C ILE A 106 -11.50 -2.96 -19.41
N THR A 107 -10.59 -3.69 -20.04
CA THR A 107 -10.86 -4.99 -20.66
C THR A 107 -9.60 -5.85 -20.66
N GLU A 108 -9.77 -7.17 -20.62
CA GLU A 108 -8.68 -8.13 -20.83
C GLU A 108 -8.36 -8.33 -22.32
N ARG A 109 -9.20 -7.82 -23.22
CA ARG A 109 -9.02 -7.96 -24.66
C ARG A 109 -7.87 -7.06 -25.14
N LYS A 110 -6.81 -7.71 -25.62
CA LYS A 110 -5.58 -7.06 -26.15
C LYS A 110 -5.85 -6.11 -27.31
N GLU A 111 -6.93 -6.31 -28.06
CA GLU A 111 -7.35 -5.52 -29.22
C GLU A 111 -7.55 -4.02 -28.95
N PHE A 112 -7.85 -3.66 -27.69
CA PHE A 112 -8.13 -2.28 -27.31
C PHE A 112 -6.94 -1.58 -26.63
N THR A 113 -5.80 -2.26 -26.51
CA THR A 113 -4.58 -1.71 -25.92
C THR A 113 -3.54 -1.54 -27.03
N LYS A 114 -2.96 -0.34 -27.14
CA LYS A 114 -2.05 0.03 -28.24
C LYS A 114 -0.80 -0.87 -28.28
N ASP A 115 -0.29 -1.22 -27.11
CA ASP A 115 0.80 -2.19 -26.91
C ASP A 115 0.53 -2.96 -25.60
N THR A 116 0.25 -4.26 -25.71
CA THR A 116 0.27 -5.15 -24.55
C THR A 116 1.60 -5.88 -24.57
N ILE A 117 2.46 -5.64 -23.58
CA ILE A 117 3.60 -6.51 -23.33
C ILE A 117 3.04 -7.73 -22.62
N ASP A 118 2.53 -8.62 -23.46
CA ASP A 118 2.00 -9.90 -23.04
C ASP A 118 3.15 -10.90 -22.94
N VAL A 119 3.26 -11.54 -21.79
CA VAL A 119 4.16 -12.69 -21.60
C VAL A 119 3.45 -13.90 -22.21
N GLY A 120 3.35 -13.91 -23.54
CA GLY A 120 2.48 -14.84 -24.26
C GLY A 120 2.90 -15.17 -25.70
N SER A 121 4.17 -15.00 -26.05
CA SER A 121 4.76 -15.78 -27.15
C SER A 121 5.35 -17.07 -26.56
N GLU A 122 4.63 -18.17 -26.72
CA GLU A 122 4.90 -19.49 -26.10
C GLU A 122 6.32 -20.04 -26.33
N GLN A 123 7.10 -19.52 -27.27
CA GLN A 123 8.44 -20.05 -27.57
C GLN A 123 9.59 -19.28 -26.88
N ASP A 124 9.48 -17.96 -26.72
CA ASP A 124 10.54 -17.15 -26.10
C ASP A 124 10.40 -17.10 -24.57
N VAL A 125 9.17 -17.23 -24.06
CA VAL A 125 8.88 -17.29 -22.62
C VAL A 125 9.35 -18.62 -22.02
N ILE A 126 9.24 -19.74 -22.74
CA ILE A 126 9.79 -21.02 -22.24
C ILE A 126 11.30 -20.92 -22.11
N GLN A 127 12.01 -20.32 -23.08
CA GLN A 127 13.47 -20.17 -22.99
C GLN A 127 13.90 -19.20 -21.88
N LEU A 128 13.23 -18.04 -21.75
CA LEU A 128 13.57 -17.06 -20.72
C LEU A 128 13.16 -17.50 -19.30
N ASN A 129 12.01 -18.16 -19.14
CA ASN A 129 11.62 -18.75 -17.86
C ASN A 129 12.48 -19.97 -17.52
N ASP A 130 12.88 -20.80 -18.48
CA ASP A 130 13.80 -21.91 -18.22
C ASP A 130 15.18 -21.39 -17.83
N GLU A 131 15.69 -20.33 -18.47
CA GLU A 131 16.97 -19.74 -18.10
C GLU A 131 16.91 -19.04 -16.74
N ALA A 132 15.86 -18.28 -16.45
CA ALA A 132 15.68 -17.64 -15.14
C ALA A 132 15.44 -18.66 -14.03
N THR A 133 14.66 -19.72 -14.30
CA THR A 133 14.41 -20.81 -13.36
C THR A 133 15.66 -21.65 -13.16
N LYS A 134 16.43 -21.97 -14.21
CA LYS A 134 17.73 -22.65 -14.09
C LYS A 134 18.75 -21.80 -13.34
N LYS A 135 18.79 -20.50 -13.58
CA LYS A 135 19.70 -19.59 -12.86
C LYS A 135 19.33 -19.48 -11.38
N LYS A 136 18.04 -19.35 -11.08
CA LYS A 136 17.53 -19.34 -9.70
C LYS A 136 17.76 -20.68 -9.01
N GLN A 137 17.49 -21.80 -9.69
CA GLN A 137 17.79 -23.14 -9.18
C GLN A 137 19.29 -23.37 -9.00
N ALA A 138 20.15 -22.84 -9.87
CA ALA A 138 21.60 -22.91 -9.72
C ALA A 138 22.10 -22.06 -8.55
N GLU A 139 21.55 -20.86 -8.35
CA GLU A 139 21.86 -20.01 -7.20
C GLU A 139 21.35 -20.61 -5.89
N ASP A 140 20.13 -21.15 -5.88
CA ASP A 140 19.55 -21.82 -4.72
C ASP A 140 20.29 -23.12 -4.43
N ALA A 141 20.68 -23.91 -5.45
CA ALA A 141 21.55 -25.08 -5.27
C ALA A 141 22.94 -24.69 -4.75
N ARG A 142 23.50 -23.55 -5.20
CA ARG A 142 24.77 -23.04 -4.68
C ARG A 142 24.64 -22.62 -3.22
N LYS A 143 23.57 -21.91 -2.85
CA LYS A 143 23.28 -21.53 -1.45
C LYS A 143 23.05 -22.76 -0.59
N ILE A 144 22.29 -23.74 -1.05
CA ILE A 144 22.05 -25.00 -0.33
C ILE A 144 23.37 -25.77 -0.17
N ARG A 145 24.24 -25.77 -1.18
CA ARG A 145 25.56 -26.41 -1.07
C ARG A 145 26.47 -25.66 -0.10
N GLU A 146 26.52 -24.34 -0.16
CA GLU A 146 27.27 -23.50 0.78
C GLU A 146 26.76 -23.66 2.23
N ILE A 147 25.43 -23.76 2.42
CA ILE A 147 24.80 -24.04 3.72
C ILE A 147 25.16 -25.45 4.18
N ARG A 148 25.05 -26.47 3.32
CA ARG A 148 25.43 -27.85 3.67
C ARG A 148 26.91 -27.97 4.01
N GLU A 149 27.79 -27.33 3.24
CA GLU A 149 29.23 -27.29 3.50
C GLU A 149 29.56 -26.49 4.78
N ALA A 150 28.75 -25.50 5.15
CA ALA A 150 28.87 -24.79 6.42
C ALA A 150 28.32 -25.63 7.59
N GLU A 151 27.18 -26.29 7.42
CA GLU A 151 26.58 -27.20 8.38
C GLU A 151 27.51 -28.38 8.65
N GLU A 152 28.09 -29.00 7.61
CA GLU A 152 29.02 -30.13 7.72
C GLU A 152 30.33 -29.72 8.41
N ARG A 153 30.85 -28.51 8.14
CA ARG A 153 31.97 -27.93 8.89
C ARG A 153 31.66 -27.69 10.37
N VAL A 154 30.40 -27.42 10.71
CA VAL A 154 29.95 -27.24 12.11
C VAL A 154 29.61 -28.58 12.77
N LYS A 155 29.26 -29.61 11.99
CA LYS A 155 28.82 -30.93 12.45
C LYS A 155 29.96 -31.87 12.84
N ASP A 156 31.21 -31.53 12.51
CA ASP A 156 32.37 -32.21 13.08
C ASP A 156 32.32 -32.04 14.61
N GLU A 157 32.13 -33.18 15.30
CA GLU A 157 31.67 -33.34 16.69
C GLU A 157 32.52 -32.66 17.78
N LYS A 158 33.58 -31.94 17.41
CA LYS A 158 34.42 -31.13 18.31
C LYS A 158 33.99 -29.65 18.41
N THR A 159 32.96 -29.24 17.67
CA THR A 159 32.53 -27.84 17.59
C THR A 159 31.12 -27.60 18.14
N ASP A 160 30.52 -28.55 18.86
CA ASP A 160 29.31 -28.26 19.63
C ASP A 160 29.71 -27.45 20.88
N PRO A 161 29.32 -26.16 20.99
CA PRO A 161 29.66 -25.35 22.16
C PRO A 161 29.07 -25.88 23.46
N ASN A 162 28.10 -26.80 23.41
CA ASN A 162 27.53 -27.46 24.60
C ASN A 162 28.33 -28.67 25.08
N TYR A 163 29.35 -29.12 24.35
CA TYR A 163 30.16 -30.28 24.73
C TYR A 163 30.96 -30.03 26.02
N ASP A 164 31.53 -28.84 26.19
CA ASP A 164 32.21 -28.42 27.42
C ASP A 164 31.56 -27.16 28.01
N LYS A 165 30.73 -27.34 29.04
CA LYS A 165 30.05 -26.24 29.75
C LYS A 165 31.00 -25.30 30.49
N ASN A 166 32.25 -25.70 30.70
CA ASN A 166 33.29 -24.86 31.31
C ASN A 166 34.24 -24.24 30.27
N GLY A 167 34.04 -24.55 28.99
CA GLY A 167 34.84 -24.05 27.88
C GLY A 167 34.53 -22.59 27.54
N ILE A 168 35.50 -21.91 26.93
CA ILE A 168 35.37 -20.52 26.46
C ILE A 168 34.26 -20.36 25.41
N ASP A 169 34.02 -21.38 24.60
CA ASP A 169 32.99 -21.38 23.57
C ASP A 169 31.58 -21.40 24.17
N TYR A 170 31.36 -22.19 25.22
CA TYR A 170 30.09 -22.20 25.96
C TYR A 170 29.82 -20.84 26.63
N TYR A 171 30.84 -20.26 27.26
CA TYR A 171 30.73 -18.92 27.85
C TYR A 171 30.40 -17.87 26.78
N THR A 172 31.07 -17.91 25.64
CA THR A 172 30.84 -16.99 24.51
C THR A 172 29.43 -17.13 23.97
N MET A 173 28.95 -18.36 23.76
CA MET A 173 27.57 -18.64 23.37
C MET A 173 26.59 -18.03 24.37
N LYS A 174 26.77 -18.26 25.68
CA LYS A 174 25.89 -17.69 26.72
C LYS A 174 25.92 -16.16 26.75
N ARG A 175 27.06 -15.53 26.49
CA ARG A 175 27.16 -14.06 26.37
C ARG A 175 26.41 -13.52 25.16
N VAL A 176 26.46 -14.21 24.03
CA VAL A 176 25.67 -13.85 22.85
C VAL A 176 24.17 -13.97 23.17
N THR A 177 23.74 -15.11 23.73
CA THR A 177 22.34 -15.30 24.15
C THR A 177 21.90 -14.24 25.16
N GLN A 178 22.74 -13.90 26.15
CA GLN A 178 22.45 -12.84 27.11
C GLN A 178 22.21 -11.49 26.41
N LYS A 179 23.05 -11.14 25.43
CA LYS A 179 22.93 -9.90 24.65
C LYS A 179 21.65 -9.88 23.83
N GLU A 180 21.30 -10.99 23.17
CA GLU A 180 20.06 -11.12 22.41
C GLU A 180 18.84 -10.96 23.31
N VAL A 181 18.79 -11.67 24.44
CA VAL A 181 17.70 -11.56 25.41
C VAL A 181 17.60 -10.13 25.95
N THR A 182 18.71 -9.50 26.32
CA THR A 182 18.74 -8.09 26.80
C THR A 182 18.21 -7.14 25.73
N THR A 183 18.60 -7.36 24.47
CA THR A 183 18.12 -6.55 23.35
C THR A 183 16.62 -6.71 23.15
N ARG A 184 16.12 -7.95 23.28
CA ARG A 184 14.69 -8.25 23.17
C ARG A 184 13.89 -7.65 24.31
N VAL A 185 14.38 -7.73 25.55
CA VAL A 185 13.76 -7.06 26.71
C VAL A 185 13.62 -5.57 26.43
N LYS A 186 14.68 -4.91 25.99
CA LYS A 186 14.64 -3.47 25.66
C LYS A 186 13.61 -3.14 24.57
N GLN A 187 13.53 -3.95 23.51
CA GLN A 187 12.51 -3.76 22.46
C GLN A 187 11.09 -3.85 23.02
N VAL A 188 10.83 -4.82 23.88
CA VAL A 188 9.51 -5.00 24.51
C VAL A 188 9.20 -3.85 25.47
N GLU A 189 10.18 -3.37 26.24
CA GLU A 189 10.02 -2.18 27.09
C GLU A 189 9.69 -0.92 26.28
N ASP A 190 10.38 -0.72 25.15
CA ASP A 190 10.12 0.39 24.24
C ASP A 190 8.70 0.31 23.64
N GLN A 191 8.28 -0.89 23.22
CA GLN A 191 6.91 -1.13 22.74
C GLN A 191 5.87 -0.87 23.84
N LEU A 192 6.11 -1.35 25.07
CA LEU A 192 5.24 -1.14 26.22
C LEU A 192 5.11 0.37 26.52
N ARG A 193 6.20 1.12 26.45
CA ARG A 193 6.19 2.58 26.63
C ARG A 193 5.35 3.26 25.55
N MET A 194 5.47 2.86 24.29
CA MET A 194 4.65 3.39 23.19
C MET A 194 3.17 3.08 23.39
N MET A 195 2.82 1.85 23.77
CA MET A 195 1.45 1.43 24.05
C MET A 195 0.85 2.22 25.22
N LYS A 196 1.60 2.42 26.32
CA LYS A 196 1.16 3.25 27.46
C LYS A 196 0.89 4.70 27.05
N LYS A 197 1.75 5.27 26.20
CA LYS A 197 1.53 6.64 25.68
C LYS A 197 0.26 6.72 24.84
N SER A 198 0.05 5.76 23.94
CA SER A 198 -1.17 5.68 23.13
C SER A 198 -2.42 5.51 23.99
N LEU A 199 -2.36 4.70 25.04
CA LEU A 199 -3.46 4.52 26.00
C LEU A 199 -3.80 5.84 26.72
N ASP A 200 -2.80 6.61 27.16
CA ASP A 200 -3.01 7.91 27.80
C ASP A 200 -3.62 8.94 26.82
N GLU A 201 -3.15 8.98 25.57
CA GLU A 201 -3.70 9.82 24.51
C GLU A 201 -5.18 9.50 24.24
N VAL A 202 -5.52 8.21 24.07
CA VAL A 202 -6.90 7.74 23.88
C VAL A 202 -7.77 8.06 25.11
N SER A 203 -7.25 7.85 26.33
CA SER A 203 -7.99 8.15 27.56
C SER A 203 -8.34 9.63 27.69
N LYS A 204 -7.40 10.52 27.31
CA LYS A 204 -7.65 11.97 27.27
C LYS A 204 -8.70 12.35 26.24
N GLU A 205 -8.69 11.70 25.07
CA GLU A 205 -9.68 11.94 24.04
C GLU A 205 -11.07 11.46 24.47
N ILE A 206 -11.18 10.25 25.04
CA ILE A 206 -12.43 9.73 25.62
C ILE A 206 -12.96 10.69 26.69
N HIS A 207 -12.10 11.19 27.58
CA HIS A 207 -12.50 12.16 28.60
C HIS A 207 -13.03 13.46 28.00
N SER A 208 -12.39 13.96 26.95
CA SER A 208 -12.85 15.15 26.20
C SER A 208 -14.20 14.91 25.54
N LEU A 209 -14.41 13.73 24.93
CA LEU A 209 -15.67 13.35 24.31
C LEU A 209 -16.79 13.18 25.33
N ASN A 210 -16.52 12.55 26.47
CA ASN A 210 -17.50 12.40 27.56
C ASN A 210 -17.95 13.75 28.13
N LYS A 211 -17.05 14.75 28.18
CA LYS A 211 -17.42 16.13 28.57
C LYS A 211 -18.34 16.79 27.56
N LYS A 212 -18.12 16.58 26.26
CA LYS A 212 -18.93 17.16 25.17
C LYS A 212 -20.26 16.44 24.99
N HIS A 213 -20.27 15.12 25.21
CA HIS A 213 -21.41 14.24 24.97
C HIS A 213 -21.55 13.22 26.11
N PRO A 214 -22.13 13.61 27.26
CA PRO A 214 -22.24 12.73 28.43
C PRO A 214 -22.98 11.43 28.18
N THR A 215 -23.93 11.43 27.23
CA THR A 215 -24.73 10.26 26.86
C THR A 215 -23.98 9.19 26.08
N TYR A 216 -22.80 9.48 25.53
CA TYR A 216 -22.04 8.50 24.73
C TYR A 216 -21.46 7.38 25.57
N ARG A 217 -21.26 7.61 26.87
CA ARG A 217 -20.78 6.60 27.81
C ARG A 217 -21.74 5.41 27.93
N ASP A 218 -23.04 5.65 27.84
CA ASP A 218 -24.03 4.58 28.03
C ASP A 218 -24.39 3.91 26.69
N LEU A 219 -24.14 4.58 25.56
CA LEU A 219 -24.55 4.13 24.23
C LEU A 219 -23.45 3.41 23.43
N TRP A 220 -22.17 3.48 23.84
CA TRP A 220 -21.07 2.97 23.02
C TRP A 220 -21.10 1.45 22.86
N VAL A 221 -21.51 0.69 23.88
CA VAL A 221 -21.59 -0.78 23.84
C VAL A 221 -22.63 -1.21 22.81
N ASP A 222 -23.81 -0.58 22.81
CA ASP A 222 -24.88 -0.85 21.85
C ASP A 222 -24.43 -0.55 20.41
N HIS A 223 -23.81 0.62 20.21
CA HIS A 223 -23.27 1.02 18.90
C HIS A 223 -22.16 0.08 18.42
N TYR A 224 -21.28 -0.36 19.34
CA TYR A 224 -20.22 -1.32 19.04
C TYR A 224 -20.78 -2.70 18.66
N ASN A 225 -21.78 -3.18 19.39
CA ASN A 225 -22.43 -4.47 19.11
C ASN A 225 -23.24 -4.46 17.82
N GLU A 226 -23.84 -3.33 17.42
CA GLU A 226 -24.47 -3.20 16.11
C GLU A 226 -23.45 -3.38 14.96
N ALA A 227 -22.26 -2.78 15.09
CA ALA A 227 -21.19 -2.96 14.11
C ALA A 227 -20.70 -4.42 14.05
N ARG A 228 -20.55 -5.08 15.20
CA ARG A 228 -20.17 -6.49 15.28
C ARG A 228 -21.22 -7.41 14.65
N ARG A 229 -22.52 -7.15 14.87
CA ARG A 229 -23.62 -7.86 14.19
C ARG A 229 -23.54 -7.72 12.67
N LYS A 230 -23.27 -6.53 12.14
CA LYS A 230 -23.09 -6.30 10.69
C LYS A 230 -21.90 -7.07 10.11
N SER A 231 -20.85 -7.29 10.91
CA SER A 231 -19.66 -8.05 10.52
C SER A 231 -19.74 -9.55 10.83
N GLY A 232 -20.84 -10.05 11.39
CA GLY A 232 -21.02 -11.45 11.75
C GLY A 232 -20.16 -11.92 12.95
N ILE A 233 -19.72 -10.98 13.80
CA ILE A 233 -18.90 -11.25 14.99
C ILE A 233 -19.83 -11.26 16.22
N ALA A 234 -19.60 -12.21 17.14
CA ALA A 234 -20.38 -12.31 18.39
C ALA A 234 -20.35 -11.00 19.20
N GLU A 235 -21.46 -10.67 19.85
CA GLU A 235 -21.59 -9.45 20.66
C GLU A 235 -20.57 -9.41 21.79
N TYR A 236 -20.03 -8.22 22.02
CA TYR A 236 -19.22 -7.90 23.17
C TYR A 236 -20.11 -7.80 24.41
N LYS A 237 -19.72 -8.54 25.44
CA LYS A 237 -20.25 -8.39 26.79
C LYS A 237 -19.12 -7.80 27.60
N GLU A 238 -19.37 -6.66 28.23
CA GLU A 238 -18.48 -6.12 29.24
C GLU A 238 -18.51 -7.15 30.39
N GLU A 239 -17.44 -7.93 30.52
CA GLU A 239 -17.26 -8.74 31.73
C GLU A 239 -16.97 -7.74 32.85
N ASP A 240 -17.72 -7.83 33.96
CA ASP A 240 -17.44 -7.03 35.15
C ASP A 240 -16.03 -7.41 35.63
N ASP A 241 -15.03 -6.65 35.20
CA ASP A 241 -13.70 -6.67 35.79
C ASP A 241 -13.83 -6.08 37.22
N GLU A 242 -14.18 -6.95 38.19
CA GLU A 242 -14.07 -6.69 39.64
C GLU A 242 -12.62 -6.39 40.06
#